data_AF-A0A7C1WMX0-F1
#
_entry.id   AF-A0A7C1WMX0-F1
#
_cell.length_a   1.000
_cell.length_b   1.000
_cell.length_c   1.000
_cell.angle_alpha   90.00
_cell.angle_beta   90.00
_cell.angle_gamma   90.00
#
_symmetry.space_group_name_H-M   'P 1'
#
loop_
_entity.id
_entity.type
_entity.pdbx_description
1 polymer ?
#
loop_
_entity_poly.entity_id
_entity_poly.type
_entity_poly.pdbx_seq_one_letter_code
_entity_poly.pdbx_strand_id
1 'polypeptide(L)'
;MQSNFIEREKIILNDLQNKMLISGWSEKILQNTIVENISYNSDGLKVKGYLAYPKDTSKKYPCLIWNRGGYGDNGAIDVFNAGGMFGNIANEGYVVFASHY
;
A
#
# COMPACT_ATOMS: atom_id res chain seq x y z
N MET A 1 20.72 -2.46 -18.22
CA MET A 1 20.11 -2.96 -16.96
C MET A 1 19.00 -2.00 -16.61
N GLN A 2 17.76 -2.47 -16.50
CA GLN A 2 16.63 -1.63 -16.12
C GLN A 2 16.81 -1.31 -14.63
N SER A 3 17.27 -0.11 -14.29
CA SER A 3 17.36 0.30 -12.88
C SER A 3 15.94 0.40 -12.35
N ASN A 4 15.59 -0.42 -11.36
CA ASN A 4 14.29 -0.30 -10.70
C ASN A 4 14.22 1.09 -10.05
N PHE A 5 13.42 1.97 -10.63
CA PHE A 5 13.16 3.33 -10.13
C PHE A 5 12.52 3.32 -8.73
N ILE A 6 11.96 2.18 -8.34
CA ILE A 6 11.24 1.95 -7.09
C ILE A 6 11.63 0.61 -6.48
N GLU A 7 12.09 0.64 -5.23
CA GLU A 7 12.28 -0.51 -4.36
C GLU A 7 10.92 -0.91 -3.78
N ARG A 8 10.61 -2.21 -3.71
CA ARG A 8 9.31 -2.73 -3.28
C ARG A 8 9.49 -3.94 -2.37
N GLU A 9 8.79 -3.96 -1.25
CA GLU A 9 8.79 -5.08 -0.31
C GLU A 9 7.36 -5.33 0.18
N LYS A 10 6.87 -6.57 0.07
CA LYS A 10 5.52 -6.93 0.55
C LYS A 10 5.43 -6.74 2.06
N ILE A 11 4.33 -6.16 2.51
CA ILE A 11 4.08 -6.08 3.95
C ILE A 11 3.82 -7.47 4.51
N ILE A 12 4.28 -7.70 5.74
CA ILE A 12 4.03 -8.93 6.48
C ILE A 12 3.31 -8.55 7.77
N LEU A 13 2.11 -9.10 7.95
CA LEU A 13 1.31 -8.96 9.16
C LEU A 13 1.36 -10.27 9.93
N ASN A 14 1.42 -10.17 11.26
CA ASN A 14 1.32 -11.36 12.11
C ASN A 14 -0.12 -11.90 12.17
N ASP A 15 -0.31 -13.10 12.72
CA ASP A 15 -1.62 -13.76 12.75
C ASP A 15 -2.72 -12.94 13.46
N LEU A 16 -2.36 -12.21 14.51
CA LEU A 16 -3.30 -11.35 15.22
C LEU A 16 -3.72 -10.16 14.35
N GLN A 17 -2.76 -9.51 13.69
CA GLN A 17 -3.00 -8.42 12.74
C GLN A 17 -3.84 -8.89 11.55
N ASN A 18 -3.58 -10.09 11.00
CA ASN A 18 -4.41 -10.65 9.94
C ASN A 18 -5.86 -10.84 10.39
N LYS A 19 -6.07 -11.40 11.60
CA LYS A 19 -7.43 -11.55 12.18
C LYS A 19 -8.13 -10.19 12.37
N MET A 20 -7.40 -9.19 12.88
CA MET A 20 -7.92 -7.84 13.06
C MET A 20 -8.29 -7.20 11.71
N LEU A 21 -7.42 -7.33 10.71
CA LEU A 21 -7.67 -6.83 9.35
C LEU A 21 -8.92 -7.47 8.74
N ILE A 22 -9.08 -8.79 8.86
CA ILE A 22 -10.26 -9.51 8.39
C ILE A 22 -11.53 -8.99 9.08
N SER A 23 -11.48 -8.78 10.40
CA SER A 23 -12.64 -8.28 11.15
C SER A 23 -13.00 -6.82 10.84
N GLY A 24 -12.01 -5.97 10.56
CA GLY A 24 -12.21 -4.54 10.31
C GLY A 24 -12.58 -4.21 8.88
N TRP A 25 -12.15 -5.03 7.92
CA TRP A 25 -12.38 -4.81 6.50
C TRP A 25 -12.98 -6.03 5.80
N SER A 26 -12.13 -7.02 5.43
CA SER A 26 -12.57 -8.25 4.77
C SER A 26 -11.41 -9.22 4.57
N GLU A 27 -11.70 -10.53 4.59
CA GLU A 27 -10.76 -11.57 4.15
C GLU A 27 -10.34 -11.41 2.67
N LYS A 28 -11.22 -10.84 1.85
CA LYS A 28 -10.97 -10.61 0.42
C LYS A 28 -9.72 -9.77 0.18
N ILE A 29 -9.35 -8.88 1.10
CA ILE A 29 -8.13 -8.08 0.98
C ILE A 29 -6.91 -8.99 0.88
N LEU A 30 -6.74 -9.91 1.83
CA LEU A 30 -5.59 -10.82 1.85
C LEU A 30 -5.56 -11.74 0.61
N GLN A 31 -6.75 -12.13 0.12
CA GLN A 31 -6.90 -13.03 -1.02
C GLN A 31 -6.65 -12.31 -2.35
N ASN A 32 -7.13 -11.08 -2.52
CA ASN A 32 -7.23 -10.42 -3.82
C ASN A 32 -6.22 -9.30 -4.04
N THR A 33 -5.53 -8.81 -3.00
CA THR A 33 -4.65 -7.64 -3.15
C THR A 33 -3.25 -7.90 -2.64
N ILE A 34 -2.32 -7.07 -3.09
CA ILE A 34 -0.96 -6.99 -2.58
C ILE A 34 -0.76 -5.58 -2.06
N VAL A 35 -0.18 -5.48 -0.88
CA VAL A 35 0.27 -4.21 -0.29
C VAL A 35 1.77 -4.31 -0.02
N GLU A 36 2.51 -3.30 -0.43
CA GLU A 36 3.97 -3.26 -0.36
C GLU A 36 4.44 -1.94 0.23
N ASN A 37 5.48 -1.99 1.05
CA ASN A 37 6.34 -0.84 1.29
C ASN A 37 7.05 -0.50 -0.01
N ILE A 38 7.14 0.80 -0.31
CA ILE A 38 7.91 1.30 -1.44
C ILE A 38 8.95 2.32 -1.00
N SER A 39 10.03 2.39 -1.77
CA SER A 39 10.95 3.52 -1.69
C SER A 39 11.46 3.92 -3.07
N TYR A 40 11.50 5.22 -3.34
CA TYR A 40 11.91 5.76 -4.64
C TYR A 40 12.60 7.11 -4.46
N ASN A 41 13.39 7.51 -5.46
CA ASN A 41 14.05 8.80 -5.47
C ASN A 41 13.12 9.85 -6.11
N SER A 42 12.94 10.99 -5.44
CA SER A 42 12.21 12.16 -5.92
C SER A 42 13.04 13.39 -5.62
N ASP A 43 13.51 14.11 -6.63
CA ASP A 43 14.33 15.32 -6.50
C ASP A 43 15.54 15.17 -5.55
N GLY A 44 16.22 14.02 -5.62
CA GLY A 44 17.36 13.69 -4.77
C GLY A 44 17.02 13.21 -3.36
N LEU A 45 15.73 13.14 -3.00
CA LEU A 45 15.24 12.62 -1.73
C LEU A 45 14.74 11.18 -1.89
N LYS A 46 15.11 10.31 -0.93
CA LYS A 46 14.56 8.95 -0.83
C LYS A 46 13.21 9.01 -0.11
N VAL A 47 12.12 8.93 -0.88
CA VAL A 47 10.75 8.94 -0.38
C VAL A 47 10.33 7.50 -0.05
N LYS A 48 9.56 7.32 1.03
CA LYS A 48 8.94 6.04 1.41
C LYS A 48 7.45 6.12 1.19
N GLY A 49 6.76 4.98 1.23
CA GLY A 49 5.32 4.95 1.16
C GLY A 49 4.79 3.54 1.01
N TYR A 50 3.57 3.44 0.51
CA TYR A 50 2.94 2.15 0.20
C TYR A 50 2.41 2.11 -1.23
N LEU A 51 2.41 0.91 -1.79
CA LEU A 51 1.75 0.58 -3.05
C LEU A 51 0.77 -0.56 -2.78
N ALA A 52 -0.51 -0.36 -3.12
CA ALA A 52 -1.52 -1.41 -3.03
C ALA A 52 -2.20 -1.63 -4.38
N TYR A 53 -2.44 -2.89 -4.76
CA TYR A 53 -3.00 -3.20 -6.07
C TYR A 53 -3.70 -4.58 -6.08
N PRO A 54 -4.69 -4.78 -6.96
CA PRO A 54 -5.27 -6.10 -7.21
C PRO A 54 -4.21 -7.09 -7.70
N LYS A 55 -4.32 -8.35 -7.27
CA LYS A 55 -3.53 -9.48 -7.81
C LYS A 55 -3.93 -9.82 -9.25
N ASP A 56 -5.16 -9.52 -9.63
CA ASP A 56 -5.63 -9.66 -11.00
C ASP A 56 -4.87 -8.68 -11.90
N THR A 57 -4.24 -9.21 -12.94
CA THR A 57 -3.43 -8.46 -13.92
C THR A 57 -4.03 -8.48 -15.32
N SER A 58 -5.24 -9.06 -15.48
CA SER A 58 -5.93 -9.20 -16.78
C SER A 58 -6.41 -7.86 -17.35
N LYS A 59 -6.53 -6.83 -16.52
CA LYS A 59 -6.98 -5.49 -16.89
C LYS A 59 -6.14 -4.40 -16.26
N LYS A 60 -6.26 -3.19 -16.81
CA LYS A 60 -5.71 -1.98 -16.21
C LYS A 60 -6.69 -1.43 -15.19
N TYR A 61 -6.14 -0.99 -14.06
CA TYR A 61 -6.90 -0.34 -13.00
C TYR A 61 -6.54 1.15 -12.94
N PRO A 62 -7.50 2.03 -12.59
CA PRO A 62 -7.20 3.43 -12.31
C PRO A 62 -6.20 3.55 -11.15
N CYS A 63 -5.30 4.53 -11.24
CA CYS A 63 -4.36 4.87 -10.18
C CYS A 63 -4.93 5.96 -9.28
N LEU A 64 -4.90 5.74 -7.98
CA LEU A 64 -5.20 6.71 -6.93
C LEU A 64 -3.89 7.13 -6.27
N ILE A 65 -3.53 8.41 -6.40
CA ILE A 65 -2.45 9.00 -5.60
C ILE A 65 -3.03 9.41 -4.26
N TRP A 66 -2.59 8.77 -3.18
CA TRP A 66 -3.12 9.00 -1.85
C TRP A 66 -2.13 9.81 -1.01
N ASN A 67 -2.56 11.02 -0.63
CA ASN A 67 -1.76 11.93 0.19
C ASN A 67 -2.29 11.93 1.62
N ARG A 68 -1.42 11.63 2.58
CA ARG A 68 -1.80 11.60 4.00
C ARG A 68 -2.08 12.99 4.55
N GLY A 69 -3.04 13.10 5.46
CA GLY A 69 -3.12 14.28 6.33
C GLY A 69 -1.98 14.30 7.36
N GLY A 70 -1.81 15.44 8.04
CA GLY A 70 -0.89 15.60 9.16
C GLY A 70 0.47 16.23 8.80
N TYR A 71 1.39 16.25 9.76
CA TYR A 71 2.71 16.87 9.65
C TYR A 71 3.74 16.10 10.48
N GLY A 72 4.92 15.83 9.91
CA GLY A 72 5.93 14.95 10.52
C GLY A 72 5.35 13.56 10.79
N ASP A 73 5.59 13.00 11.97
CA ASP A 73 5.06 11.69 12.36
C ASP A 73 3.55 11.69 12.64
N ASN A 74 2.93 12.87 12.80
CA ASN A 74 1.48 12.94 12.98
C ASN A 74 0.78 12.54 11.69
N GLY A 75 -0.05 11.51 11.76
CA GLY A 75 -0.76 10.95 10.60
C GLY A 75 0.10 10.01 9.74
N ALA A 76 1.27 9.58 10.22
CA ALA A 76 2.05 8.54 9.56
C ALA A 76 1.28 7.21 9.55
N ILE A 77 1.22 6.56 8.39
CA ILE A 77 0.53 5.28 8.23
C ILE A 77 1.47 4.13 8.55
N ASP A 78 1.13 3.33 9.56
CA ASP A 78 1.85 2.10 9.84
C ASP A 78 1.45 0.97 8.87
N VAL A 79 2.19 -0.13 8.95
CA VAL A 79 2.03 -1.29 8.07
C VAL A 79 0.65 -1.95 8.21
N PHE A 80 0.06 -1.95 9.41
CA PHE A 80 -1.26 -2.55 9.65
C PHE A 80 -2.36 -1.71 9.01
N ASN A 81 -2.33 -0.39 9.25
CA ASN A 81 -3.25 0.57 8.65
C ASN A 81 -3.13 0.59 7.12
N ALA A 82 -1.91 0.51 6.57
CA ALA A 82 -1.70 0.39 5.14
C ALA A 82 -2.33 -0.88 4.56
N GLY A 83 -2.14 -2.02 5.24
CA GLY A 83 -2.74 -3.30 4.85
C GLY A 83 -4.27 -3.24 4.78
N GLY A 84 -4.91 -2.65 5.78
CA GLY A 84 -6.37 -2.49 5.81
C GLY A 84 -6.88 -1.45 4.81
N MET A 85 -6.46 -0.19 4.97
CA MET A 85 -6.99 0.93 4.19
C MET A 85 -6.68 0.81 2.69
N PHE A 86 -5.42 0.61 2.33
CA PHE A 86 -5.02 0.58 0.92
C PHE A 86 -5.35 -0.76 0.29
N GLY A 87 -5.28 -1.85 1.05
CA GLY A 87 -5.77 -3.16 0.63
C GLY A 87 -7.26 -3.15 0.30
N ASN A 88 -8.08 -2.42 1.08
CA ASN A 88 -9.51 -2.27 0.79
C ASN A 88 -9.76 -1.48 -0.50
N ILE A 89 -9.09 -0.33 -0.68
CA ILE A 89 -9.22 0.47 -1.91
C ILE A 89 -8.75 -0.33 -3.14
N ALA A 90 -7.68 -1.11 -2.99
CA ALA A 90 -7.22 -2.00 -4.03
C ALA A 90 -8.23 -3.11 -4.35
N ASN A 91 -8.91 -3.66 -3.34
CA ASN A 91 -9.94 -4.68 -3.53
C ASN A 91 -11.14 -4.13 -4.32
N GLU A 92 -11.43 -2.83 -4.19
CA GLU A 92 -12.44 -2.12 -4.98
C GLU A 92 -11.98 -1.78 -6.43
N GLY A 93 -10.77 -2.18 -6.82
CA GLY A 93 -10.30 -2.07 -8.20
C GLY A 93 -9.52 -0.79 -8.50
N TYR A 94 -8.65 -0.37 -7.59
CA TYR A 94 -7.71 0.73 -7.81
C TYR A 94 -6.26 0.27 -7.56
N VAL A 95 -5.30 0.89 -8.24
CA VAL A 95 -3.91 0.89 -7.77
C VAL A 95 -3.74 2.11 -6.88
N VAL A 96 -3.28 1.93 -5.64
CA VAL A 96 -3.03 3.02 -4.70
C VAL A 96 -1.54 3.27 -4.61
N PHE A 97 -1.11 4.49 -4.91
CA PHE A 97 0.26 4.96 -4.67
C PHE A 97 0.21 5.99 -3.53
N ALA A 98 0.64 5.58 -2.34
CA ALA A 98 0.54 6.37 -1.12
C ALA A 98 1.93 6.82 -0.66
N SER A 99 2.35 8.01 -1.10
CA SER A 99 3.63 8.59 -0.69
C SER A 99 3.59 9.08 0.76
N HIS A 100 4.66 8.83 1.50
CA HIS A 100 4.93 9.41 2.80
C HIS A 100 6.01 10.48 2.69
N TYR A 101 5.53 11.72 2.54
CA TYR A 101 6.33 12.94 2.71
C TYR A 101 6.40 13.35 4.18
#